data_AF-A0A929IEM6-F1
#
_entry.id   AF-A0A929IEM6-F1
#
_cell.length_a   1.000
_cell.length_b   1.000
_cell.length_c   1.000
_cell.angle_alpha   90.00
_cell.angle_beta   90.00
_cell.angle_gamma   90.00
#
_symmetry.space_group_name_H-M   'P 1'
#
loop_
_entity.id
_entity.type
_entity.pdbx_description
1 polymer ?
#
loop_
_entity_poly.entity_id
_entity_poly.type
_entity_poly.pdbx_seq_one_letter_code
_entity_poly.pdbx_strand_id
1 'polypeptide(L)'
;MTPLVLAVFVFSGGLIIGSFLNVCIYRLPQSFSLVFPGSACPHCNKQIRFYDNIPVLSYLWLRGKCRFCGSPISIRYPLVELMSGVLALACFARYGVTWTALILFVFAALLVVITFIDIDHRIIPDTITIPGIPIGFLASFVLPFATWKESLLGIASGGGGLLA
;
A
#
# COMPACT_ATOMS: atom_id res chain seq x y z
N MET A 1 23.83 11.24 -7.53
CA MET A 1 22.64 10.92 -8.37
C MET A 1 21.91 12.21 -8.66
N THR A 2 21.45 12.45 -9.89
CA THR A 2 20.61 13.62 -10.21
C THR A 2 19.25 13.48 -9.50
N PRO A 3 18.57 14.59 -9.16
CA PRO A 3 17.26 14.55 -8.49
C PRO A 3 16.22 13.74 -9.28
N LEU A 4 16.33 13.74 -10.62
CA LEU A 4 15.50 12.92 -11.50
C LEU A 4 15.68 11.41 -11.29
N VAL A 5 16.94 10.94 -11.19
CA VAL A 5 17.23 9.50 -11.00
C VAL A 5 16.66 9.01 -9.67
N LEU A 6 16.75 9.84 -8.62
CA LEU A 6 16.21 9.50 -7.32
C LEU A 6 14.67 9.49 -7.33
N ALA A 7 14.02 10.43 -8.01
CA ALA A 7 12.57 10.44 -8.19
C ALA A 7 12.07 9.18 -8.92
N VAL A 8 12.76 8.75 -9.98
CA VAL A 8 12.43 7.51 -10.70
C VAL A 8 12.58 6.30 -9.80
N PHE A 9 13.65 6.23 -9.00
CA PHE A 9 13.85 5.15 -8.05
C PHE A 9 12.74 5.10 -6.98
N VAL A 10 12.40 6.24 -6.38
CA VAL A 10 11.32 6.35 -5.38
C VAL A 10 9.97 5.94 -5.97
N PHE A 11 9.64 6.45 -7.16
CA PHE A 11 8.40 6.12 -7.84
C PHE A 11 8.32 4.62 -8.13
N SER A 12 9.40 4.03 -8.65
CA SER A 12 9.48 2.60 -8.94
C SER A 12 9.35 1.74 -7.68
N GLY A 13 9.99 2.14 -6.58
CA GLY A 13 9.82 1.51 -5.27
C GLY A 13 8.38 1.60 -4.77
N GLY A 14 7.73 2.76 -4.94
CA GLY A 14 6.31 2.95 -4.63
C GLY A 14 5.39 2.07 -5.46
N LEU A 15 5.68 1.86 -6.75
CA LEU A 15 4.92 0.93 -7.59
C LEU A 15 5.06 -0.53 -7.11
N ILE A 16 6.27 -0.96 -6.75
CA ILE A 16 6.53 -2.31 -6.22
C ILE A 16 5.75 -2.52 -4.92
N ILE A 17 5.82 -1.55 -4.01
CA ILE A 17 5.07 -1.58 -2.75
C ILE A 17 3.57 -1.62 -3.05
N GLY A 18 3.09 -0.82 -4.01
CA GLY A 18 1.69 -0.83 -4.45
C GLY A 18 1.22 -2.20 -4.97
N SER A 19 2.09 -2.95 -5.67
CA SER A 19 1.78 -4.32 -6.09
C SER A 19 1.59 -5.25 -4.89
N PHE A 20 2.41 -5.10 -3.85
CA PHE A 20 2.20 -5.80 -2.58
C PHE A 20 0.92 -5.34 -1.86
N LEU A 21 0.55 -4.06 -1.93
CA LEU A 21 -0.71 -3.58 -1.33
C LEU A 21 -1.93 -4.27 -1.94
N ASN A 22 -1.93 -4.57 -3.25
CA ASN A 22 -3.00 -5.37 -3.86
C ASN A 22 -3.13 -6.77 -3.21
N VAL A 23 -2.00 -7.39 -2.83
CA VAL A 23 -2.01 -8.67 -2.11
C VAL A 23 -2.65 -8.50 -0.73
N CYS A 24 -2.24 -7.47 0.02
CA CYS A 24 -2.82 -7.15 1.33
C CYS A 24 -4.33 -6.90 1.25
N ILE A 25 -4.77 -6.07 0.30
CA ILE A 25 -6.18 -5.73 0.09
C ILE A 25 -7.01 -6.99 -0.14
N TYR A 26 -6.54 -7.91 -0.98
CA TYR A 26 -7.29 -9.12 -1.31
C TYR A 26 -7.26 -10.17 -0.18
N ARG A 27 -6.11 -10.36 0.47
CA ARG A 27 -5.88 -11.50 1.38
C ARG A 27 -6.20 -11.21 2.84
N LEU A 28 -6.01 -9.99 3.32
CA LEU A 28 -6.23 -9.65 4.73
C LEU A 28 -7.68 -9.90 5.19
N PRO A 29 -8.73 -9.49 4.45
CA PRO A 29 -10.11 -9.74 4.88
C PRO A 29 -10.48 -11.23 4.95
N GLN A 30 -9.73 -12.07 4.24
CA GLN A 30 -9.94 -13.53 4.17
C GLN A 30 -9.00 -14.30 5.11
N SER A 31 -8.18 -13.61 5.92
CA SER A 31 -7.17 -14.21 6.79
C SER A 31 -6.20 -15.14 6.05
N PHE A 32 -5.95 -14.89 4.77
CA PHE A 32 -5.03 -15.66 3.96
C PHE A 32 -3.58 -15.23 4.19
N SER A 33 -2.65 -16.17 4.01
CA SER A 33 -1.22 -15.88 4.11
C SER A 33 -0.79 -14.87 3.05
N LEU A 34 -0.06 -13.84 3.47
CA LEU A 34 0.51 -12.82 2.57
C LEU A 34 1.74 -13.31 1.81
N VAL A 35 2.39 -14.36 2.30
CA VAL A 35 3.69 -14.85 1.78
C VAL A 35 3.51 -15.98 0.77
N PHE A 36 2.59 -16.91 1.03
CA PHE A 36 2.38 -18.10 0.21
C PHE A 36 0.90 -18.44 0.09
N PRO A 37 0.38 -18.85 -1.10
CA PRO A 37 1.08 -19.05 -2.37
C PRO A 37 1.39 -17.74 -3.10
N GLY A 38 2.24 -17.80 -4.14
CA GLY A 38 2.51 -16.66 -5.03
C GLY A 38 1.29 -16.24 -5.85
N SER A 39 1.40 -15.13 -6.59
CA SER A 39 0.31 -14.63 -7.43
C SER A 39 -0.05 -15.63 -8.54
N ALA A 40 -1.35 -15.92 -8.69
CA ALA A 40 -1.87 -16.83 -9.70
C ALA A 40 -3.11 -16.21 -10.38
N CYS A 41 -3.36 -16.62 -11.62
CA CYS A 41 -4.56 -16.19 -12.34
C CYS A 41 -5.81 -16.85 -11.73
N PRO A 42 -6.87 -16.10 -11.37
CA PRO A 42 -8.07 -16.68 -10.75
C PRO A 42 -8.86 -17.60 -11.69
N HIS A 43 -8.70 -17.45 -13.02
CA HIS A 43 -9.46 -18.25 -14.00
C HIS A 43 -8.76 -19.55 -14.42
N CYS A 44 -7.45 -19.51 -14.66
CA CYS A 44 -6.71 -20.70 -15.13
C CYS A 44 -5.77 -21.29 -14.08
N ASN A 45 -5.69 -20.68 -12.90
CA ASN A 45 -4.84 -21.08 -11.77
C ASN A 45 -3.34 -21.23 -12.08
N LYS A 46 -2.88 -20.75 -13.26
CA LYS A 46 -1.46 -20.70 -13.58
C LYS A 46 -0.77 -19.61 -12.77
N GLN A 47 0.39 -19.95 -12.23
CA GLN A 47 1.25 -19.00 -11.53
C GLN A 47 1.69 -17.89 -12.48
N ILE A 48 1.65 -16.65 -11.98
CA ILE A 48 2.11 -15.47 -12.69
C ILE A 48 3.64 -15.44 -12.59
N ARG A 49 4.30 -15.39 -13.75
CA ARG A 49 5.76 -15.30 -13.81
C ARG A 49 6.22 -13.93 -13.30
N PHE A 50 7.42 -13.85 -12.72
CA PHE A 50 7.92 -12.61 -12.12
C PHE A 50 7.88 -11.39 -13.08
N TYR A 51 8.15 -11.59 -14.38
CA TYR A 51 8.10 -10.52 -15.38
C TYR A 51 6.68 -10.14 -15.84
N ASP A 52 5.69 -10.99 -15.58
CA ASP A 52 4.26 -10.66 -15.75
C ASP A 52 3.69 -10.00 -14.48
N ASN A 53 4.51 -9.82 -13.44
CA ASN A 53 4.20 -9.17 -12.17
C ASN A 53 4.95 -7.83 -12.00
N ILE A 54 5.48 -7.25 -13.09
CA ILE A 54 6.12 -5.93 -13.05
C ILE A 54 5.01 -4.88 -12.99
N PRO A 55 4.95 -4.06 -11.92
CA PRO A 55 3.85 -3.13 -11.68
C PRO A 55 3.60 -2.21 -12.87
N VAL A 56 2.33 -2.00 -13.23
CA VAL A 56 1.81 -1.19 -14.35
C VAL A 56 2.26 -1.66 -15.74
N LEU A 57 3.56 -1.93 -15.94
CA LEU A 57 4.16 -2.33 -17.21
C LEU A 57 3.63 -3.68 -17.70
N SER A 58 3.54 -4.69 -16.84
CA SER A 58 2.99 -5.99 -17.24
C SER A 58 1.52 -5.88 -17.63
N TYR A 59 0.73 -5.04 -16.95
CA TYR A 59 -0.67 -4.79 -17.29
C TYR A 59 -0.80 -4.17 -18.68
N LEU A 60 -0.01 -3.13 -18.98
CA LEU A 60 0.00 -2.46 -20.29
C LEU A 60 0.47 -3.41 -21.41
N TRP A 61 1.54 -4.16 -21.16
CA TRP A 61 2.09 -5.11 -22.13
C TRP A 61 1.12 -6.23 -22.47
N LEU A 62 0.45 -6.77 -21.45
CA LEU A 62 -0.56 -7.82 -21.62
C LEU A 62 -1.94 -7.28 -22.04
N ARG A 63 -2.07 -5.96 -22.23
CA ARG A 63 -3.33 -5.27 -22.56
C ARG A 63 -4.47 -5.60 -21.59
N GLY A 64 -4.14 -5.70 -20.30
CA GLY A 64 -5.08 -6.03 -19.24
C GLY A 64 -5.67 -7.44 -19.35
N LYS A 65 -4.96 -8.41 -19.93
CA LYS A 65 -5.43 -9.81 -20.07
C LYS A 65 -4.42 -10.82 -19.56
N CYS A 66 -4.87 -11.96 -19.04
CA CYS A 66 -3.97 -13.05 -18.68
C CYS A 66 -3.28 -13.61 -19.93
N ARG A 67 -1.96 -13.80 -19.87
CA ARG A 67 -1.16 -14.39 -20.97
C ARG A 67 -1.64 -15.77 -21.40
N PHE A 68 -2.17 -16.57 -20.48
CA PHE A 68 -2.49 -17.98 -20.74
C PHE A 68 -3.94 -18.21 -21.18
N CYS A 69 -4.90 -17.59 -20.50
CA CYS A 69 -6.33 -17.80 -20.77
C CYS A 69 -7.04 -16.58 -21.37
N GLY A 70 -6.37 -15.43 -21.51
CA GLY A 70 -6.96 -14.22 -22.07
C GLY A 70 -8.02 -13.52 -21.19
N SER A 71 -8.30 -14.03 -19.98
CA SER A 71 -9.25 -13.43 -19.06
C SER A 71 -8.83 -12.00 -18.68
N PRO A 72 -9.77 -11.05 -18.53
CA PRO A 72 -9.43 -9.68 -18.18
C PRO A 72 -8.82 -9.60 -16.77
N ILE A 73 -7.85 -8.70 -16.61
CA ILE A 73 -7.26 -8.31 -15.33
C ILE A 73 -7.91 -6.98 -14.92
N SER A 74 -8.37 -6.90 -13.67
CA SER A 74 -9.04 -5.69 -13.16
C SER A 74 -8.12 -4.47 -13.21
N ILE A 75 -8.67 -3.33 -13.63
CA ILE A 75 -7.98 -2.03 -13.66
C ILE A 75 -7.57 -1.54 -12.26
N ARG A 76 -8.17 -2.12 -11.21
CA ARG A 76 -7.82 -1.83 -9.82
C ARG A 76 -6.34 -2.11 -9.51
N TYR A 77 -5.78 -3.17 -10.08
CA TYR A 77 -4.38 -3.54 -9.85
C TYR A 77 -3.40 -2.42 -10.24
N PRO A 78 -3.37 -1.96 -11.51
CA PRO A 78 -2.48 -0.86 -11.90
C PRO A 78 -2.86 0.48 -11.25
N LEU A 79 -4.14 0.68 -10.88
CA LEU A 79 -4.57 1.89 -10.16
C LEU A 79 -3.91 1.97 -8.77
N VAL A 80 -3.99 0.91 -7.97
CA VAL A 80 -3.38 0.86 -6.63
C VAL A 80 -1.86 1.01 -6.72
N GLU A 81 -1.23 0.37 -7.71
CA GLU A 81 0.20 0.49 -7.97
C GLU A 81 0.58 1.94 -8.25
N LEU A 82 -0.12 2.60 -9.17
CA LEU A 82 0.13 3.99 -9.55
C LEU A 82 -0.12 4.95 -8.38
N MET A 83 -1.20 4.76 -7.63
CA MET A 83 -1.50 5.57 -6.44
C MET A 83 -0.36 5.49 -5.42
N SER A 84 0.14 4.28 -5.14
CA SER A 84 1.29 4.09 -4.24
C SER A 84 2.56 4.75 -4.79
N GLY A 85 2.85 4.62 -6.08
CA GLY A 85 3.97 5.30 -6.73
C GLY A 85 3.89 6.82 -6.61
N VAL A 86 2.71 7.40 -6.86
CA VAL A 86 2.46 8.85 -6.74
C VAL A 86 2.58 9.32 -5.30
N LEU A 87 2.05 8.56 -4.33
CA LEU A 87 2.17 8.89 -2.90
C LEU A 87 3.63 8.86 -2.44
N ALA A 88 4.42 7.85 -2.85
CA ALA A 88 5.85 7.78 -2.57
C ALA A 88 6.58 9.01 -3.12
N LEU A 89 6.27 9.38 -4.36
CA LEU A 89 6.86 10.55 -5.01
C LEU A 89 6.45 11.85 -4.32
N ALA A 90 5.19 11.99 -3.89
CA ALA A 90 4.69 13.17 -3.18
C ALA A 90 5.38 13.35 -1.82
N CYS A 91 5.53 12.27 -1.04
CA CYS A 91 6.27 12.29 0.22
C CYS A 91 7.73 12.68 0.00
N PHE A 92 8.38 12.10 -1.00
CA PHE A 92 9.76 12.43 -1.36
C PHE A 92 9.93 13.88 -1.87
N ALA A 93 9.02 14.37 -2.72
CA ALA A 93 9.08 15.73 -3.23
C ALA A 93 8.92 16.78 -2.12
N ARG A 94 8.14 16.47 -1.08
CA ARG A 94 7.89 17.39 0.04
C ARG A 94 8.98 17.34 1.12
N TYR A 95 9.47 16.15 1.47
CA TYR A 95 10.33 15.94 2.63
C TYR A 95 11.73 15.41 2.30
N GLY A 96 12.03 15.15 1.02
CA GLY A 96 13.30 14.61 0.56
C GLY A 96 13.56 13.17 1.04
N VAL A 97 14.84 12.78 1.09
CA VAL A 97 15.25 11.48 1.66
C VAL A 97 15.36 11.62 3.18
N THR A 98 14.22 11.56 3.86
CA THR A 98 14.14 11.68 5.32
C THR A 98 13.28 10.57 5.92
N TRP A 99 13.47 10.30 7.21
CA TRP A 99 12.60 9.40 7.96
C TRP A 99 11.14 9.86 7.95
N THR A 100 10.90 11.18 7.95
CA THR A 100 9.57 11.77 7.81
C THR A 100 8.88 11.34 6.51
N ALA A 101 9.59 11.39 5.38
CA ALA A 101 9.05 10.95 4.09
C ALA A 101 8.65 9.47 4.13
N LEU A 102 9.51 8.62 4.70
CA LEU A 102 9.27 7.19 4.80
C LEU A 102 8.08 6.86 5.69
N ILE A 103 8.01 7.44 6.89
CA ILE A 103 6.92 7.25 7.85
C ILE A 103 5.59 7.66 7.22
N LEU A 104 5.53 8.83 6.58
CA LEU A 104 4.32 9.32 5.92
C LEU A 104 3.91 8.46 4.73
N PHE A 105 4.87 7.96 3.96
CA PHE A 105 4.57 7.04 2.86
C PHE A 105 4.02 5.71 3.37
N VAL A 106 4.60 5.13 4.43
CA VAL A 106 4.08 3.90 5.06
C VAL A 106 2.66 4.14 5.57
N PHE A 107 2.42 5.24 6.27
CA PHE A 107 1.09 5.61 6.74
C PHE A 107 0.09 5.75 5.58
N ALA A 108 0.46 6.45 4.51
CA ALA A 108 -0.38 6.59 3.32
C ALA A 108 -0.64 5.25 2.62
N ALA A 109 0.35 4.36 2.54
CA ALA A 109 0.21 3.01 1.98
C ALA A 109 -0.77 2.16 2.82
N LEU A 110 -0.71 2.24 4.14
CA LEU A 110 -1.68 1.57 5.02
C LEU A 110 -3.09 2.13 4.82
N LEU A 111 -3.24 3.45 4.70
CA LEU A 111 -4.54 4.07 4.39
C LEU A 111 -5.09 3.60 3.05
N VAL A 112 -4.25 3.47 2.01
CA VAL A 112 -4.68 2.90 0.72
C VAL A 112 -5.25 1.49 0.92
N VAL A 113 -4.55 0.62 1.66
CA VAL A 113 -5.06 -0.73 1.96
C VAL A 113 -6.39 -0.69 2.69
N ILE A 114 -6.49 0.12 3.75
CA ILE A 114 -7.72 0.26 4.55
C ILE A 114 -8.87 0.78 3.68
N THR A 115 -8.67 1.84 2.90
CA THR A 115 -9.70 2.41 2.02
C THR A 115 -10.24 1.37 1.03
N PHE A 116 -9.36 0.59 0.42
CA PHE A 116 -9.78 -0.42 -0.54
C PHE A 116 -10.45 -1.63 0.10
N ILE A 117 -10.07 -2.02 1.31
CA ILE A 117 -10.77 -3.05 2.09
C ILE A 117 -12.15 -2.53 2.53
N ASP A 118 -12.24 -1.29 2.99
CA ASP A 118 -13.49 -0.67 3.42
C ASP A 118 -14.48 -0.53 2.25
N ILE A 119 -14.01 -0.15 1.06
CA ILE A 119 -14.86 -0.11 -0.15
C ILE A 119 -15.46 -1.48 -0.46
N ASP A 120 -14.69 -2.56 -0.32
CA ASP A 120 -15.13 -3.92 -0.68
C ASP A 120 -15.98 -4.57 0.42
N HIS A 121 -15.61 -4.38 1.69
CA HIS A 121 -16.11 -5.15 2.82
C HIS A 121 -16.78 -4.29 3.91
N ARG A 122 -16.64 -2.96 3.86
CA ARG A 122 -17.10 -2.00 4.88
C ARG A 122 -16.58 -2.31 6.28
N ILE A 123 -15.32 -2.74 6.35
CA ILE A 123 -14.62 -3.06 7.59
C ILE A 123 -13.27 -2.36 7.63
N ILE A 124 -12.82 -2.03 8.84
CA ILE A 124 -11.46 -1.59 9.10
C ILE A 124 -10.73 -2.76 9.77
N PRO A 125 -9.71 -3.37 9.13
CA PRO A 125 -9.07 -4.57 9.66
C PRO A 125 -8.23 -4.26 10.91
N ASP A 126 -8.59 -4.86 12.05
CA ASP A 126 -7.87 -4.74 13.32
C ASP A 126 -6.40 -5.15 13.23
N THR A 127 -6.08 -6.08 12.33
CA THR A 127 -4.69 -6.50 12.02
C THR A 127 -3.82 -5.34 11.53
N ILE A 128 -4.41 -4.28 10.98
CA ILE A 128 -3.70 -3.04 10.61
C ILE A 128 -3.82 -2.00 11.72
N THR A 129 -5.03 -1.77 12.24
CA THR A 129 -5.31 -0.65 13.16
C THR A 129 -4.65 -0.82 14.52
N ILE A 130 -4.78 -2.01 15.13
CA ILE A 130 -4.24 -2.28 16.48
C ILE A 130 -2.72 -2.10 16.54
N PRO A 131 -1.90 -2.71 15.65
CA PRO A 131 -0.46 -2.44 15.65
C PRO A 131 -0.12 -1.04 15.13
N GLY A 132 -0.97 -0.44 14.30
CA GLY A 132 -0.79 0.92 13.79
C GLY A 132 -0.80 1.99 14.89
N ILE A 133 -1.60 1.81 15.95
CA ILE A 133 -1.70 2.76 17.07
C ILE A 133 -0.36 2.98 17.79
N PRO A 134 0.31 1.95 18.36
CA PRO A 134 1.59 2.15 19.04
C PRO A 134 2.70 2.57 18.07
N ILE A 135 2.68 2.08 16.81
CA ILE A 135 3.66 2.51 15.80
C ILE A 135 3.49 3.99 15.47
N GLY A 136 2.26 4.46 15.26
CA GLY A 136 1.94 5.86 15.01
C GLY A 136 2.30 6.76 16.19
N PHE A 137 2.06 6.30 17.42
CA PHE A 137 2.50 7.00 18.62
C PHE A 137 4.02 7.16 18.68
N LEU A 138 4.77 6.08 18.43
CA LEU A 138 6.24 6.14 18.39
C LEU A 138 6.76 7.01 17.25
N ALA A 139 6.07 7.02 16.10
CA ALA A 139 6.42 7.88 14.97
C ALA A 139 6.31 9.37 15.30
N SER A 140 5.42 9.76 16.23
CA SER A 140 5.27 11.16 16.66
C SER A 140 6.55 11.77 17.25
N PHE A 141 7.45 10.95 17.80
CA PHE A 141 8.74 11.42 18.32
C PHE A 141 9.74 11.78 17.23
N VAL A 142 9.51 11.32 15.99
CA VAL A 142 10.39 11.52 14.84
C VAL A 142 9.81 12.57 13.87
N LEU A 143 8.49 12.73 13.85
CA LEU A 143 7.80 13.66 12.96
C LEU A 143 7.97 15.10 13.46
N PRO A 144 8.47 16.04 12.63
CA PRO A 144 8.76 17.41 13.08
C PRO A 144 7.52 18.26 13.32
N PHE A 145 6.34 17.79 12.91
CA PHE A 145 5.06 18.51 12.97
C PHE A 145 4.03 17.84 13.87
N ALA A 146 4.35 16.72 14.51
CA ALA A 146 3.45 16.02 15.40
C ALA A 146 4.07 15.97 16.80
N THR A 147 3.29 16.31 17.82
CA THR A 147 3.73 16.14 19.21
C THR A 147 3.12 14.88 19.81
N TRP A 148 3.84 14.25 20.74
CA TRP A 148 3.32 13.08 21.46
C TRP A 148 1.99 13.38 22.19
N LYS A 149 1.77 14.64 22.61
CA LYS A 149 0.51 15.10 23.22
C LYS A 149 -0.63 15.06 22.22
N GLU A 150 -0.43 15.59 21.01
CA GLU A 150 -1.43 15.51 19.94
C GLU A 150 -1.70 14.06 19.53
N SER A 151 -0.67 13.21 19.48
CA SER A 151 -0.86 11.78 19.21
C SER A 151 -1.64 11.08 20.32
N LEU A 152 -1.39 11.41 21.59
CA LEU A 152 -2.16 10.87 22.71
C LEU A 152 -3.62 11.33 22.67
N LEU A 153 -3.86 12.61 22.35
CA LEU A 153 -5.20 13.15 22.14
C LEU A 153 -5.90 12.48 20.94
N GLY A 154 -5.17 12.20 19.86
CA GLY A 154 -5.66 11.46 18.70
C GLY A 154 -6.05 10.02 19.06
N ILE A 155 -5.26 9.33 19.89
CA ILE A 155 -5.59 8.00 20.39
C ILE A 155 -6.82 8.05 21.31
N ALA A 156 -6.90 9.02 22.22
CA ALA A 156 -8.03 9.15 23.14
C ALA A 156 -9.33 9.47 22.40
N SER A 157 -9.28 10.38 21.41
CA SER A 157 -10.45 10.79 20.62
C SER A 157 -10.85 9.76 19.56
N GLY A 158 -9.90 9.10 18.90
CA GLY A 158 -10.16 8.08 17.89
C GLY A 158 -10.39 6.69 18.47
N GLY A 159 -9.51 6.23 19.37
CA GLY A 159 -9.61 4.93 20.03
C GLY A 159 -10.69 4.84 21.11
N GLY A 160 -11.03 5.97 21.77
CA GLY A 160 -12.12 6.03 22.74
C GLY A 160 -13.52 5.82 22.13
N GLY A 161 -13.69 6.06 20.82
CA GLY A 161 -14.96 5.84 20.12
C GLY A 161 -15.20 4.41 19.63
N LEU A 162 -14.18 3.54 19.65
CA LEU A 162 -14.30 2.13 19.24
C LEU A 162 -14.61 1.18 20.40
N LEU A 163 -14.50 1.65 21.64
CA LEU A 163 -14.70 0.87 22.88
C LEU A 163 -15.88 1.36 23.73
N ALA A 164 -16.66 2.33 23.25
CA ALA A 164 -17.88 2.85 23.88
C ALA A 164 -19.11 2.40 23.06
#